data_AF-C6SIC0-F1
#
_entry.id   AF-C6SIC0-F1
#
_cell.length_a   1.000
_cell.length_b   1.000
_cell.length_c   1.000
_cell.angle_alpha   90.00
_cell.angle_beta   90.00
_cell.angle_gamma   90.00
#
_symmetry.space_group_name_H-M   'P 1'
#
loop_
_entity.id
_entity.type
_entity.pdbx_description
1 polymer ?
#
loop_
_entity_poly.entity_id
_entity_poly.type
_entity_poly.pdbx_seq_one_letter_code
_entity_poly.pdbx_strand_id
1 'polypeptide(L)'
;MTQDKILILDFGSQVTQLIARRVREAHVYCELHSFDMPLDEIKAFNPKGIILSGGPNSVYESDYQADTGIFDLGIPILGICYGMQFMAHHLGGEVQPGNQREFGYAQVKTIDSELTRGIQDDTPNTLDVWMSHGDKVSKLPTGFTVIGDTPSCPIAMMENAEKQFYGIQFHPEVTHTKQGRALLNRFVLDICGAQPGWTMPNYIEEAVAKIREQVGSDEVILGLSGGVDSSVAAALIHRAIGDQLTCVFVDHGLLRLNEGKMVMDMFARNLGVKVIHVDAEGQFMAKLAGVTDPEKKRKIIGAEFIEVFDAEEKKLTNAKWLAQGTIYPDVIESAGAKTKKAHAIKSHHNVGGLPENMKLKLLEPLRDLFKDEVRELGVALGLPREMVYRHPFPGPGLGVRILGEVKKEYADLLRQADDIFIQELRNTTDENGTSWYDLTSQAFAVFLPVKIRRRNGRRTHLRLRRRTARSHHQRLHDRTLGRTALLTARTRVQPHHQRSQRHQPRGVRCQRQTACHHRVGITSKQGCTVRRSLSIIGKKEKI
;
A
#
# COMPACT_ATOMS: atom_id res chain seq x y z
N MET A 1 24.58 17.85 -9.95
CA MET A 1 23.55 18.87 -9.64
C MET A 1 22.59 18.25 -8.65
N THR A 2 22.09 19.00 -7.67
CA THR A 2 21.05 18.50 -6.75
C THR A 2 19.75 18.28 -7.51
N GLN A 3 19.04 17.19 -7.22
CA GLN A 3 17.71 16.91 -7.78
C GLN A 3 16.72 18.03 -7.46
N ASP A 4 15.76 18.27 -8.37
CA ASP A 4 14.58 19.10 -8.08
C ASP A 4 13.64 18.33 -7.14
N LYS A 5 13.01 19.05 -6.20
CA LYS A 5 12.28 18.45 -5.09
C LYS A 5 10.93 19.12 -4.87
N ILE A 6 9.89 18.32 -4.65
CA ILE A 6 8.57 18.77 -4.19
C ILE A 6 8.42 18.44 -2.70
N LEU A 7 7.97 19.41 -1.92
CA LEU A 7 7.63 19.20 -0.51
C LEU A 7 6.13 18.92 -0.39
N ILE A 8 5.76 17.89 0.37
CA ILE A 8 4.36 17.55 0.66
C ILE A 8 4.16 17.69 2.17
N LEU A 9 3.30 18.62 2.58
CA LEU A 9 2.94 18.83 3.99
C LEU A 9 1.65 18.07 4.31
N ASP A 10 1.73 17.13 5.25
CA ASP A 10 0.64 16.24 5.62
C ASP A 10 -0.22 16.80 6.76
N PHE A 11 -1.45 17.19 6.44
CA PHE A 11 -2.50 17.59 7.38
C PHE A 11 -3.33 16.40 7.92
N GLY A 12 -2.85 15.17 7.73
CA GLY A 12 -3.40 13.95 8.35
C GLY A 12 -4.42 13.20 7.49
N SER A 13 -4.42 13.41 6.16
CA SER A 13 -5.26 12.61 5.26
C SER A 13 -4.77 11.16 5.16
N GLN A 14 -5.73 10.23 5.12
CA GLN A 14 -5.46 8.80 4.93
C GLN A 14 -4.83 8.47 3.56
N VAL A 15 -4.86 9.41 2.61
CA VAL A 15 -4.35 9.24 1.24
C VAL A 15 -3.14 10.12 0.91
N THR A 16 -2.55 10.86 1.86
CA THR A 16 -1.39 11.74 1.58
C THR A 16 -0.20 11.00 0.94
N GLN A 17 0.05 9.74 1.32
CA GLN A 17 1.09 8.92 0.68
C GLN A 17 0.84 8.66 -0.82
N LEU A 18 -0.41 8.75 -1.29
CA LEU A 18 -0.71 8.66 -2.72
C LEU A 18 -0.26 9.91 -3.47
N ILE A 19 -0.30 11.10 -2.87
CA ILE A 19 0.26 12.32 -3.47
C ILE A 19 1.74 12.09 -3.76
N ALA A 20 2.51 11.68 -2.75
CA ALA A 20 3.93 11.38 -2.89
C ALA A 20 4.19 10.32 -3.97
N ARG A 21 3.41 9.22 -4.00
CA ARG A 21 3.49 8.22 -5.09
C ARG A 21 3.26 8.82 -6.48
N ARG A 22 2.27 9.71 -6.66
CA ARG A 22 2.03 10.35 -7.98
C ARG A 22 3.18 11.25 -8.41
N VAL A 23 3.80 11.99 -7.48
CA VAL A 23 4.98 12.82 -7.78
C VAL A 23 6.19 11.95 -8.16
N ARG A 24 6.44 10.84 -7.45
CA ARG A 24 7.49 9.87 -7.83
C ARG A 24 7.22 9.18 -9.16
N GLU A 25 5.95 8.85 -9.44
CA GLU A 25 5.50 8.31 -10.75
C GLU A 25 5.59 9.35 -11.89
N ALA A 26 5.78 10.64 -11.58
CA ALA A 26 6.13 11.69 -12.55
C ALA A 26 7.67 11.88 -12.66
N HIS A 27 8.47 10.99 -12.05
CA HIS A 27 9.93 11.02 -12.02
C HIS A 27 10.54 12.27 -11.38
N VAL A 28 9.87 12.87 -10.39
CA VAL A 28 10.39 13.98 -9.58
C VAL A 28 10.55 13.53 -8.13
N TYR A 29 11.64 13.94 -7.47
CA TYR A 29 11.84 13.61 -6.05
C TYR A 29 10.86 14.39 -5.17
N CYS A 30 10.39 13.73 -4.11
CA CYS A 30 9.54 14.39 -3.11
C CYS A 30 9.71 13.77 -1.74
N GLU A 31 9.47 14.59 -0.71
CA GLU A 31 9.33 14.14 0.67
C GLU A 31 7.99 14.59 1.25
N LEU A 32 7.40 13.69 2.03
CA LEU A 32 6.21 13.87 2.85
C LEU A 32 6.68 14.18 4.28
N HIS A 33 6.38 15.38 4.74
CA HIS A 33 6.63 15.85 6.10
C HIS A 33 5.31 16.19 6.79
N SER A 34 5.33 16.30 8.12
CA SER A 34 4.18 16.76 8.89
C SER A 34 3.93 18.25 8.61
N PHE A 35 2.67 18.72 8.72
CA PHE A 35 2.32 20.13 8.51
C PHE A 35 3.08 21.10 9.43
N ASP A 36 3.55 20.64 10.59
CA ASP A 36 4.30 21.40 11.60
C ASP A 36 5.83 21.41 11.35
N MET A 37 6.28 21.09 10.13
CA MET A 37 7.68 21.25 9.71
C MET A 37 8.12 22.73 9.86
N PRO A 38 9.21 23.03 10.59
CA PRO A 38 9.67 24.41 10.80
C PRO A 38 10.01 25.11 9.49
N LEU A 39 9.65 26.39 9.37
CA LEU A 39 9.87 27.17 8.14
C LEU A 39 11.34 27.23 7.70
N ASP A 40 12.30 27.20 8.65
CA ASP A 40 13.73 27.17 8.31
C ASP A 40 14.18 25.79 7.77
N GLU A 41 13.54 24.70 8.19
CA GLU A 41 13.74 23.38 7.57
C GLU A 41 13.12 23.33 6.17
N ILE A 42 11.96 23.98 5.96
CA ILE A 42 11.34 24.13 4.63
C ILE A 42 12.28 24.92 3.68
N LYS A 43 12.86 26.02 4.16
CA LYS A 43 13.86 26.80 3.39
C LYS A 43 15.12 25.98 3.09
N ALA A 44 15.64 25.24 4.08
CA ALA A 44 16.80 24.36 3.90
C ALA A 44 16.50 23.19 2.94
N PHE A 45 15.26 22.70 2.93
CA PHE A 45 14.80 21.72 1.94
C PHE A 45 14.79 22.30 0.52
N ASN A 46 14.57 23.61 0.36
CA ASN A 46 14.59 24.32 -0.92
C ASN A 46 13.74 23.65 -2.02
N PRO A 47 12.42 23.50 -1.81
CA PRO A 47 11.54 22.87 -2.78
C PRO A 47 11.26 23.75 -4.01
N LYS A 48 11.02 23.13 -5.16
CA LYS A 48 10.48 23.78 -6.37
C LYS A 48 9.01 24.16 -6.24
N GLY A 49 8.28 23.49 -5.35
CA GLY A 49 6.88 23.77 -5.03
C GLY A 49 6.41 22.94 -3.86
N ILE A 50 5.29 23.37 -3.24
CA ILE A 50 4.72 22.74 -2.03
C ILE A 50 3.33 22.20 -2.34
N ILE A 51 3.01 20.99 -1.89
CA ILE A 51 1.65 20.44 -1.89
C ILE A 51 1.15 20.35 -0.45
N LEU A 52 0.05 21.03 -0.15
CA LEU A 52 -0.64 20.97 1.14
C LEU A 52 -1.74 19.90 1.04
N SER A 53 -1.62 18.81 1.80
CA SER A 53 -2.54 17.68 1.69
C SER A 53 -3.93 17.99 2.27
N GLY A 54 -4.86 17.06 2.02
CA GLY A 54 -6.12 17.03 2.76
C GLY A 54 -5.93 16.66 4.24
N GLY A 55 -6.99 16.81 5.03
CA GLY A 55 -7.01 16.46 6.45
C GLY A 55 -8.44 16.18 6.92
N PRO A 56 -8.63 15.49 8.06
CA PRO A 56 -9.95 15.16 8.60
C PRO A 56 -10.58 16.29 9.44
N ASN A 57 -9.82 17.36 9.71
CA ASN A 57 -10.18 18.44 10.63
C ASN A 57 -10.89 19.61 9.91
N SER A 58 -11.49 20.52 10.66
CA SER A 58 -11.90 21.85 10.16
C SER A 58 -10.79 22.87 10.40
N VAL A 59 -10.58 23.80 9.46
CA VAL A 59 -9.49 24.81 9.56
C VAL A 59 -9.65 25.75 10.76
N TYR A 60 -10.90 26.04 11.17
CA TYR A 60 -11.20 26.96 12.29
C TYR A 60 -11.06 26.33 13.67
N GLU A 61 -11.13 25.00 13.77
CA GLU A 61 -11.23 24.26 15.04
C GLU A 61 -10.02 23.32 15.23
N SER A 62 -8.87 23.65 14.62
CA SER A 62 -7.71 22.75 14.62
C SER A 62 -6.37 23.45 14.78
N ASP A 63 -5.52 22.86 15.62
CA ASP A 63 -4.09 23.18 15.73
C ASP A 63 -3.28 22.72 14.51
N TYR A 64 -3.93 22.17 13.47
CA TYR A 64 -3.31 21.69 12.23
C TYR A 64 -3.07 22.88 11.28
N GLN A 65 -2.15 23.75 11.69
CA GLN A 65 -1.74 24.95 10.97
C GLN A 65 -0.26 24.81 10.58
N ALA A 66 0.05 24.89 9.29
CA ALA A 66 1.44 25.07 8.85
C ALA A 66 1.89 26.52 9.10
N ASP A 67 3.20 26.76 9.08
CA ASP A 67 3.74 28.12 9.12
C ASP A 67 3.27 28.90 7.88
N THR A 68 2.62 30.04 8.07
CA THR A 68 2.07 30.84 6.96
C THR A 68 3.15 31.51 6.11
N GLY A 69 4.38 31.61 6.60
CA GLY A 69 5.54 32.10 5.84
C GLY A 69 5.88 31.25 4.61
N ILE A 70 5.29 30.05 4.44
CA ILE A 70 5.35 29.30 3.18
C ILE A 70 4.79 30.10 1.99
N PHE A 71 3.78 30.96 2.22
CA PHE A 71 3.16 31.79 1.17
C PHE A 71 4.03 32.99 0.72
N ASP A 72 5.18 33.20 1.36
CA ASP A 72 6.14 34.26 1.03
C ASP A 72 7.45 33.72 0.42
N LEU A 73 7.55 32.39 0.19
CA LEU A 73 8.73 31.74 -0.37
C LEU A 73 8.93 31.97 -1.89
N GLY A 74 7.94 32.55 -2.59
CA GLY A 74 8.03 32.84 -4.03
C GLY A 74 8.04 31.59 -4.93
N ILE A 75 7.46 30.49 -4.47
CA ILE A 75 7.35 29.21 -5.20
C ILE A 75 5.87 28.77 -5.30
N PRO A 76 5.47 27.98 -6.32
CA PRO A 76 4.10 27.52 -6.45
C PRO A 76 3.62 26.63 -5.30
N ILE A 77 2.34 26.74 -4.96
CA ILE A 77 1.70 25.96 -3.89
C ILE A 77 0.38 25.38 -4.37
N LEU A 78 0.16 24.07 -4.17
CA LEU A 78 -1.10 23.37 -4.43
C LEU A 78 -1.75 22.91 -3.12
N GLY A 79 -2.89 23.49 -2.75
CA GLY A 79 -3.73 23.04 -1.65
C GLY A 79 -4.80 22.04 -2.08
N ILE A 80 -4.86 20.89 -1.42
CA ILE A 80 -5.83 19.81 -1.68
C ILE A 80 -6.79 19.69 -0.51
N CYS A 81 -8.10 19.87 -0.74
CA CYS A 81 -9.17 19.83 0.26
C CYS A 81 -8.87 20.71 1.49
N TYR A 82 -8.39 20.14 2.61
CA TYR A 82 -7.96 20.94 3.77
C TYR A 82 -6.85 21.94 3.43
N GLY A 83 -5.87 21.55 2.60
CA GLY A 83 -4.82 22.47 2.13
C GLY A 83 -5.37 23.68 1.36
N MET A 84 -6.45 23.50 0.59
CA MET A 84 -7.18 24.60 -0.07
C MET A 84 -7.89 25.50 0.96
N GLN A 85 -8.50 24.91 2.00
CA GLN A 85 -9.20 25.64 3.06
C GLN A 85 -8.23 26.43 3.95
N PHE A 86 -7.08 25.84 4.29
CA PHE A 86 -5.96 26.50 4.98
C PHE A 86 -5.43 27.69 4.18
N MET A 87 -5.13 27.49 2.89
CA MET A 87 -4.75 28.56 1.96
C MET A 87 -5.81 29.65 1.89
N ALA A 88 -7.09 29.28 1.83
CA ALA A 88 -8.16 30.27 1.77
C ALA A 88 -8.28 31.09 3.06
N HIS A 89 -8.21 30.44 4.21
CA HIS A 89 -8.34 31.05 5.54
C HIS A 89 -7.25 32.09 5.80
N HIS A 90 -5.98 31.74 5.57
CA HIS A 90 -4.85 32.61 5.90
C HIS A 90 -4.59 33.73 4.89
N LEU A 91 -5.15 33.66 3.68
CA LEU A 91 -5.01 34.69 2.65
C LEU A 91 -6.21 35.65 2.57
N GLY A 92 -7.11 35.62 3.56
CA GLY A 92 -8.23 36.56 3.69
C GLY A 92 -9.53 36.13 3.00
N GLY A 93 -9.65 34.86 2.61
CA GLY A 93 -10.91 34.25 2.20
C GLY A 93 -11.75 33.78 3.40
N GLU A 94 -12.89 33.13 3.11
CA GLU A 94 -13.74 32.51 4.13
C GLU A 94 -14.05 31.07 3.74
N VAL A 95 -14.10 30.19 4.74
CA VAL A 95 -14.49 28.78 4.63
C VAL A 95 -15.79 28.62 5.42
N GLN A 96 -16.69 27.76 4.94
CA GLN A 96 -17.94 27.44 5.62
C GLN A 96 -18.00 25.96 5.99
N PRO A 97 -18.42 25.63 7.22
CA PRO A 97 -18.72 24.25 7.61
C PRO A 97 -19.79 23.62 6.72
N GLY A 98 -19.51 22.43 6.20
CA GLY A 98 -20.45 21.72 5.34
C GLY A 98 -21.58 21.04 6.11
N ASN A 99 -22.79 21.60 6.06
CA ASN A 99 -24.01 20.96 6.61
C ASN A 99 -24.35 19.61 5.96
N GLN A 100 -23.82 19.34 4.76
CA GLN A 100 -23.81 18.03 4.13
C GLN A 100 -22.36 17.70 3.78
N ARG A 101 -21.88 16.53 4.20
CA ARG A 101 -20.56 16.02 3.79
C ARG A 101 -20.71 15.35 2.43
N GLU A 102 -20.23 15.99 1.38
CA GLU A 102 -20.21 15.41 0.05
C GLU A 102 -18.98 14.50 -0.08
N PHE A 103 -19.26 13.20 -0.01
CA PHE A 103 -18.30 12.13 -0.28
C PHE A 103 -18.77 11.37 -1.52
N GLY A 104 -18.05 11.49 -2.63
CA GLY A 104 -18.36 10.74 -3.84
C GLY A 104 -17.86 11.38 -5.12
N TYR A 105 -18.36 10.85 -6.24
CA TYR A 105 -18.11 11.42 -7.56
C TYR A 105 -18.88 12.73 -7.73
N ALA A 106 -18.18 13.75 -8.23
CA ALA A 106 -18.73 15.00 -8.70
C ALA A 106 -18.16 15.31 -10.09
N GLN A 107 -18.88 16.12 -10.87
CA GLN A 107 -18.38 16.64 -12.13
C GLN A 107 -18.10 18.13 -11.97
N VAL A 108 -16.83 18.51 -12.12
CA VAL A 108 -16.36 19.90 -12.04
C VAL A 108 -16.32 20.47 -13.44
N LYS A 109 -16.90 21.66 -13.63
CA LYS A 109 -16.66 22.49 -14.81
C LYS A 109 -15.47 23.39 -14.54
N THR A 110 -14.62 23.60 -15.53
CA THR A 110 -13.46 24.48 -15.43
C THR A 110 -13.54 25.66 -16.39
N ILE A 111 -12.70 26.66 -16.16
CA ILE A 111 -12.29 27.62 -17.19
C ILE A 111 -10.81 27.37 -17.53
N ASP A 112 -10.27 28.07 -18.54
CA ASP A 112 -8.84 27.97 -18.86
C ASP A 112 -7.99 28.64 -17.76
N SER A 113 -7.03 27.90 -17.23
CA SER A 113 -5.94 28.35 -16.37
C SER A 113 -4.71 27.48 -16.61
N GLU A 114 -3.55 27.85 -16.08
CA GLU A 114 -2.35 27.02 -16.24
C GLU A 114 -2.55 25.60 -15.67
N LEU A 115 -3.33 25.45 -14.59
CA LEU A 115 -3.62 24.13 -14.01
C LEU A 115 -4.63 23.30 -14.83
N THR A 116 -5.61 23.92 -15.49
CA THR A 116 -6.71 23.20 -16.18
C THR A 116 -6.51 23.06 -17.69
N ARG A 117 -5.68 23.91 -18.33
CA ARG A 117 -5.57 24.00 -19.79
C ARG A 117 -5.27 22.65 -20.44
N GLY A 118 -6.16 22.23 -21.34
CA GLY A 118 -6.05 20.98 -22.10
C GLY A 118 -6.29 19.70 -21.30
N ILE A 119 -6.74 19.78 -20.04
CA ILE A 119 -7.08 18.64 -19.20
C ILE A 119 -8.61 18.51 -19.13
N GLN A 120 -9.14 17.36 -19.58
CA GLN A 120 -10.57 17.11 -19.67
C GLN A 120 -10.87 15.61 -19.66
N ASP A 121 -12.09 15.26 -19.26
CA ASP A 121 -12.68 13.94 -19.48
C ASP A 121 -13.58 13.95 -20.74
N ASP A 122 -14.81 13.43 -20.63
CA ASP A 122 -15.69 13.12 -21.76
C ASP A 122 -16.13 14.38 -22.56
N THR A 123 -16.04 15.57 -21.96
CA THR A 123 -16.32 16.86 -22.60
C THR A 123 -15.26 17.92 -22.24
N PRO A 124 -14.99 18.90 -23.12
CA PRO A 124 -14.05 20.00 -22.82
C PRO A 124 -14.36 20.73 -21.52
N ASN A 125 -13.33 21.18 -20.81
CA ASN A 125 -13.43 21.89 -19.53
C ASN A 125 -14.33 21.17 -18.50
N THR A 126 -14.28 19.85 -18.47
CA THR A 126 -15.09 19.00 -17.59
C THR A 126 -14.20 17.92 -16.98
N LEU A 127 -14.26 17.75 -15.66
CA LEU A 127 -13.48 16.78 -14.90
C LEU A 127 -14.40 15.92 -14.02
N ASP A 128 -14.28 14.59 -14.12
CA ASP A 128 -14.93 13.68 -13.18
C ASP A 128 -13.99 13.40 -12.00
N VAL A 129 -14.38 13.89 -10.82
CA VAL A 129 -13.50 13.98 -9.65
C VAL A 129 -14.09 13.26 -8.43
N TRP A 130 -13.20 12.86 -7.52
CA TRP A 130 -13.59 12.38 -6.20
C TRP A 130 -13.58 13.52 -5.17
N MET A 131 -14.77 14.08 -4.91
CA MET A 131 -14.98 15.03 -3.82
C MET A 131 -15.10 14.30 -2.49
N SER A 132 -14.45 14.87 -1.47
CA SER A 132 -14.46 14.35 -0.11
C SER A 132 -14.29 15.52 0.85
N HIS A 133 -15.37 16.28 1.06
CA HIS A 133 -15.34 17.45 1.92
C HIS A 133 -16.58 17.56 2.82
N GLY A 134 -16.36 18.03 4.04
CA GLY A 134 -17.38 18.79 4.76
C GLY A 134 -17.24 20.24 4.31
N ASP A 135 -16.27 20.90 4.92
CA ASP A 135 -15.99 22.32 4.76
C ASP A 135 -15.57 22.69 3.33
N LYS A 136 -15.96 23.89 2.91
CA LYS A 136 -15.68 24.43 1.56
C LYS A 136 -15.41 25.92 1.60
N VAL A 137 -14.60 26.41 0.67
CA VAL A 137 -14.37 27.85 0.51
C VAL A 137 -15.68 28.52 0.08
N SER A 138 -16.10 29.55 0.82
CA SER A 138 -17.32 30.34 0.54
C SER A 138 -17.03 31.72 -0.04
N LYS A 139 -15.80 32.23 0.18
CA LYS A 139 -15.33 33.51 -0.33
C LYS A 139 -13.87 33.38 -0.72
N LEU A 140 -13.55 33.80 -1.94
CA LEU A 140 -12.19 33.79 -2.44
C LEU A 140 -11.27 34.72 -1.61
N PRO A 141 -10.01 34.33 -1.39
CA PRO A 141 -9.00 35.24 -0.89
C PRO A 141 -8.64 36.32 -1.91
N THR A 142 -7.98 37.39 -1.47
CA THR A 142 -7.60 38.50 -2.35
C THR A 142 -6.62 38.02 -3.44
N GLY A 143 -6.89 38.40 -4.69
CA GLY A 143 -6.07 38.02 -5.84
C GLY A 143 -6.34 36.61 -6.40
N PHE A 144 -7.28 35.86 -5.84
CA PHE A 144 -7.71 34.58 -6.40
C PHE A 144 -8.90 34.73 -7.36
N THR A 145 -9.02 33.79 -8.29
CA THR A 145 -10.16 33.59 -9.19
C THR A 145 -10.71 32.16 -9.05
N VAL A 146 -11.99 31.95 -9.37
CA VAL A 146 -12.55 30.59 -9.49
C VAL A 146 -12.11 30.03 -10.84
N ILE A 147 -11.41 28.89 -10.83
CA ILE A 147 -11.02 28.16 -12.05
C ILE A 147 -11.83 26.87 -12.27
N GLY A 148 -12.70 26.51 -11.33
CA GLY A 148 -13.71 25.47 -11.52
C GLY A 148 -14.75 25.37 -10.41
N ASP A 149 -15.94 24.89 -10.77
CA ASP A 149 -17.15 24.87 -9.94
C ASP A 149 -17.95 23.56 -10.05
N THR A 150 -18.79 23.32 -9.04
CA THR A 150 -19.93 22.39 -9.10
C THR A 150 -21.19 23.07 -8.57
N PRO A 151 -22.40 22.55 -8.84
CA PRO A 151 -23.65 23.09 -8.29
C PRO A 151 -23.71 23.13 -6.74
N SER A 152 -22.96 22.26 -6.07
CA SER A 152 -22.87 22.20 -4.60
C SER A 152 -21.66 22.93 -4.02
N CYS A 153 -20.60 23.10 -4.81
CA CYS A 153 -19.34 23.75 -4.44
C CYS A 153 -18.96 24.81 -5.49
N PRO A 154 -19.42 26.08 -5.32
CA PRO A 154 -19.16 27.15 -6.28
C PRO A 154 -17.70 27.55 -6.43
N ILE A 155 -16.84 27.17 -5.48
CA ILE A 155 -15.40 27.38 -5.49
C ILE A 155 -14.75 25.99 -5.32
N ALA A 156 -14.90 25.14 -6.34
CA ALA A 156 -14.33 23.79 -6.33
C ALA A 156 -12.83 23.80 -6.68
N MET A 157 -12.39 24.79 -7.45
CA MET A 157 -10.99 25.07 -7.76
C MET A 157 -10.75 26.59 -7.80
N MET A 158 -9.62 27.05 -7.26
CA MET A 158 -9.20 28.46 -7.25
C MET A 158 -7.73 28.62 -7.63
N GLU A 159 -7.39 29.76 -8.25
CA GLU A 159 -6.02 30.12 -8.65
C GLU A 159 -5.71 31.57 -8.29
N ASN A 160 -4.50 31.84 -7.79
CA ASN A 160 -3.86 33.14 -7.84
C ASN A 160 -2.67 33.02 -8.82
N ALA A 161 -2.83 33.57 -10.02
CA ALA A 161 -1.87 33.40 -11.12
C ALA A 161 -0.55 34.16 -10.88
N GLU A 162 -0.57 35.29 -10.16
CA GLU A 162 0.63 36.07 -9.83
C GLU A 162 1.57 35.29 -8.89
N LYS A 163 1.00 34.64 -7.87
CA LYS A 163 1.76 33.83 -6.90
C LYS A 163 1.88 32.35 -7.26
N GLN A 164 1.24 31.92 -8.36
CA GLN A 164 1.11 30.50 -8.74
C GLN A 164 0.55 29.63 -7.60
N PHE A 165 -0.48 30.12 -6.89
CA PHE A 165 -1.16 29.38 -5.83
C PHE A 165 -2.45 28.76 -6.34
N TYR A 166 -2.64 27.48 -6.05
CA TYR A 166 -3.74 26.67 -6.53
C TYR A 166 -4.44 26.00 -5.37
N GLY A 167 -5.78 26.01 -5.36
CA GLY A 167 -6.60 25.27 -4.40
C GLY A 167 -7.60 24.39 -5.13
N ILE A 168 -7.72 23.12 -4.74
CA ILE A 168 -8.71 22.18 -5.28
C ILE A 168 -9.45 21.44 -4.15
N GLN A 169 -10.76 21.31 -4.27
CA GLN A 169 -11.64 20.75 -3.21
C GLN A 169 -11.81 19.22 -3.31
N PHE A 170 -11.23 18.60 -4.34
CA PHE A 170 -11.24 17.15 -4.61
C PHE A 170 -9.83 16.54 -4.56
N HIS A 171 -9.74 15.22 -4.53
CA HIS A 171 -8.48 14.48 -4.41
C HIS A 171 -7.94 14.01 -5.77
N PRO A 172 -6.90 14.63 -6.37
CA PRO A 172 -6.29 14.18 -7.62
C PRO A 172 -5.40 12.92 -7.47
N GLU A 173 -5.00 12.56 -6.25
CA GLU A 173 -4.11 11.44 -5.97
C GLU A 173 -4.80 10.06 -6.10
N VAL A 174 -6.13 10.03 -5.94
CA VAL A 174 -6.96 8.83 -6.07
C VAL A 174 -7.41 8.61 -7.51
N THR A 175 -7.36 7.36 -7.97
CA THR A 175 -7.74 6.96 -9.35
C THR A 175 -9.23 7.11 -9.67
N HIS A 176 -10.03 7.53 -8.69
CA HIS A 176 -11.44 7.88 -8.90
C HIS A 176 -11.56 9.25 -9.60
N THR A 177 -10.57 10.12 -9.43
CA THR A 177 -10.41 11.36 -10.21
C THR A 177 -9.65 11.01 -11.49
N LYS A 178 -10.36 10.87 -12.62
CA LYS A 178 -9.80 10.35 -13.89
C LYS A 178 -8.53 11.10 -14.31
N GLN A 179 -8.62 12.43 -14.37
CA GLN A 179 -7.51 13.33 -14.73
C GLN A 179 -6.57 13.70 -13.56
N GLY A 180 -6.71 13.06 -12.40
CA GLY A 180 -5.97 13.45 -11.19
C GLY A 180 -4.45 13.37 -11.35
N ARG A 181 -3.95 12.36 -12.07
CA ARG A 181 -2.54 12.26 -12.47
C ARG A 181 -2.13 13.45 -13.36
N ALA A 182 -2.95 13.83 -14.34
CA ALA A 182 -2.63 14.92 -15.27
C ALA A 182 -2.51 16.26 -14.54
N LEU A 183 -3.41 16.55 -13.59
CA LEU A 183 -3.38 17.76 -12.75
C LEU A 183 -2.13 17.81 -11.86
N LEU A 184 -1.76 16.70 -11.22
CA LEU A 184 -0.54 16.63 -10.40
C LEU A 184 0.72 16.78 -11.26
N ASN A 185 0.76 16.13 -12.43
CA ASN A 185 1.86 16.28 -13.38
C ASN A 185 1.98 17.73 -13.88
N ARG A 186 0.86 18.38 -14.23
CA ARG A 186 0.82 19.80 -14.62
C ARG A 186 1.40 20.71 -13.54
N PHE A 187 1.01 20.50 -12.28
CA PHE A 187 1.55 21.28 -11.17
C PHE A 187 3.06 21.07 -10.99
N VAL A 188 3.51 19.80 -10.97
CA VAL A 188 4.92 19.47 -10.69
C VAL A 188 5.87 19.79 -11.84
N LEU A 189 5.54 19.36 -13.06
CA LEU A 189 6.46 19.40 -14.21
C LEU A 189 6.42 20.76 -14.92
N ASP A 190 5.22 21.32 -15.12
CA ASP A 190 5.04 22.53 -15.91
C ASP A 190 5.05 23.78 -15.01
N ILE A 191 4.20 23.82 -13.96
CA ILE A 191 4.03 25.01 -13.10
C ILE A 191 5.23 25.22 -12.17
N CYS A 192 5.71 24.17 -11.50
CA CYS A 192 6.93 24.23 -10.67
C CYS A 192 8.22 24.09 -11.50
N GLY A 193 8.12 23.70 -12.78
CA GLY A 193 9.27 23.47 -13.66
C GLY A 193 10.22 22.36 -13.21
N ALA A 194 9.77 21.44 -12.33
CA ALA A 194 10.64 20.45 -11.71
C ALA A 194 11.04 19.38 -12.74
N GLN A 195 12.34 19.18 -12.92
CA GLN A 195 12.85 18.28 -13.95
C GLN A 195 12.62 16.81 -13.58
N PRO A 196 12.12 15.95 -14.50
CA PRO A 196 11.84 14.53 -14.26
C PRO A 196 13.13 13.68 -14.23
N GLY A 197 14.07 14.02 -13.35
CA GLY A 197 15.39 13.41 -13.21
C GLY A 197 15.47 12.27 -12.17
N TRP A 198 14.39 12.03 -11.42
CA TRP A 198 14.31 10.98 -10.41
C TRP A 198 13.93 9.64 -11.06
N THR A 199 14.95 8.91 -11.50
CA THR A 199 14.82 7.58 -12.08
C THR A 199 15.76 6.61 -11.37
N MET A 200 15.39 5.33 -11.30
CA MET A 200 16.20 4.35 -10.58
C MET A 200 17.62 4.15 -11.16
N PRO A 201 17.87 4.23 -12.49
CA PRO A 201 19.23 4.27 -13.02
C PRO A 201 20.08 5.43 -12.48
N ASN A 202 19.50 6.63 -12.36
CA ASN A 202 20.19 7.79 -11.78
C ASN A 202 20.42 7.62 -10.27
N TYR A 203 19.46 7.05 -9.55
CA TYR A 203 19.53 6.83 -8.10
C TYR A 203 20.65 5.86 -7.69
N ILE A 204 20.98 4.86 -8.52
CA ILE A 204 22.01 3.85 -8.18
C ILE A 204 23.34 4.51 -7.84
N GLU A 205 23.86 5.41 -8.66
CA GLU A 205 25.19 5.99 -8.44
C GLU A 205 25.21 6.94 -7.22
N GLU A 206 24.13 7.68 -6.97
CA GLU A 206 23.98 8.50 -5.76
C GLU A 206 23.93 7.63 -4.49
N ALA A 207 23.13 6.57 -4.50
CA ALA A 207 22.99 5.65 -3.37
C ALA A 207 24.29 4.86 -3.12
N VAL A 208 24.99 4.43 -4.18
CA VAL A 208 26.32 3.79 -4.09
C VAL A 208 27.34 4.73 -3.47
N ALA A 209 27.36 6.01 -3.85
CA ALA A 209 28.24 7.01 -3.25
C ALA A 209 27.94 7.21 -1.76
N LYS A 210 26.67 7.39 -1.38
CA LYS A 210 26.22 7.51 0.02
C LYS A 210 26.61 6.29 0.86
N ILE A 211 26.41 5.07 0.35
CA ILE A 211 26.80 3.83 1.06
C ILE A 211 28.32 3.79 1.27
N ARG A 212 29.12 4.13 0.26
CA ARG A 212 30.60 4.15 0.38
C ARG A 212 31.08 5.19 1.39
N GLU A 213 30.50 6.38 1.40
CA GLU A 213 30.81 7.43 2.38
C GLU A 213 30.44 7.00 3.81
N GLN A 214 29.24 6.44 3.99
CA GLN A 214 28.72 6.05 5.30
C GLN A 214 29.45 4.84 5.90
N VAL A 215 29.78 3.83 5.09
CA VAL A 215 30.39 2.56 5.53
C VAL A 215 31.91 2.62 5.52
N GLY A 216 32.52 3.33 4.57
CA GLY A 216 33.97 3.32 4.36
C GLY A 216 34.49 1.89 4.15
N SER A 217 35.46 1.49 4.98
CA SER A 217 36.07 0.14 4.96
C SER A 217 35.43 -0.84 5.96
N ASP A 218 34.30 -0.50 6.59
CA ASP A 218 33.65 -1.37 7.57
C ASP A 218 32.95 -2.58 6.92
N GLU A 219 32.81 -3.68 7.67
CA GLU A 219 32.02 -4.85 7.26
C GLU A 219 30.52 -4.65 7.58
N VAL A 220 29.67 -5.10 6.66
CA VAL A 220 28.21 -4.98 6.71
C VAL A 220 27.57 -6.37 6.69
N ILE A 221 26.61 -6.62 7.57
CA ILE A 221 25.78 -7.83 7.55
C ILE A 221 24.34 -7.54 7.12
N LEU A 222 23.70 -8.47 6.42
CA LEU A 222 22.33 -8.31 5.92
C LEU A 222 21.53 -9.61 6.02
N GLY A 223 20.35 -9.56 6.65
CA GLY A 223 19.37 -10.63 6.61
C GLY A 223 18.67 -10.71 5.25
N LEU A 224 18.97 -11.75 4.47
CA LEU A 224 18.21 -12.11 3.28
C LEU A 224 16.99 -12.92 3.70
N SER A 225 15.79 -12.40 3.40
CA SER A 225 14.51 -13.09 3.63
C SER A 225 13.92 -13.74 2.37
N GLY A 226 14.59 -13.61 1.23
CA GLY A 226 14.00 -13.86 -0.09
C GLY A 226 12.97 -12.80 -0.53
N GLY A 227 12.62 -11.85 0.35
CA GLY A 227 11.79 -10.69 0.00
C GLY A 227 12.51 -9.75 -0.98
N VAL A 228 11.71 -8.98 -1.73
CA VAL A 228 12.20 -8.02 -2.73
C VAL A 228 13.13 -6.97 -2.10
N ASP A 229 12.74 -6.37 -0.97
CA ASP A 229 13.47 -5.23 -0.39
C ASP A 229 14.85 -5.65 0.13
N SER A 230 14.93 -6.74 0.90
CA SER A 230 16.21 -7.33 1.30
C SER A 230 17.06 -7.76 0.11
N SER A 231 16.44 -8.21 -0.98
CA SER A 231 17.18 -8.62 -2.19
C SER A 231 17.78 -7.42 -2.93
N VAL A 232 17.01 -6.33 -3.07
CA VAL A 232 17.46 -5.09 -3.73
C VAL A 232 18.50 -4.37 -2.86
N ALA A 233 18.32 -4.35 -1.54
CA ALA A 233 19.32 -3.82 -0.60
C ALA A 233 20.64 -4.60 -0.71
N ALA A 234 20.61 -5.94 -0.78
CA ALA A 234 21.80 -6.77 -0.98
C ALA A 234 22.52 -6.43 -2.29
N ALA A 235 21.80 -6.36 -3.41
CA ALA A 235 22.37 -6.04 -4.71
C ALA A 235 22.98 -4.63 -4.75
N LEU A 236 22.30 -3.64 -4.15
CA LEU A 236 22.76 -2.25 -4.10
C LEU A 236 24.02 -2.10 -3.22
N ILE A 237 24.00 -2.68 -2.01
CA ILE A 237 25.15 -2.64 -1.09
C ILE A 237 26.34 -3.40 -1.69
N HIS A 238 26.12 -4.56 -2.32
CA HIS A 238 27.20 -5.30 -2.98
C HIS A 238 27.81 -4.50 -4.14
N ARG A 239 27.01 -3.78 -4.95
CA ARG A 239 27.53 -2.86 -5.97
C ARG A 239 28.36 -1.72 -5.36
N ALA A 240 28.03 -1.29 -4.14
CA ALA A 240 28.76 -0.24 -3.44
C ALA A 240 30.10 -0.72 -2.85
N ILE A 241 30.09 -1.79 -2.04
CA ILE A 241 31.21 -2.21 -1.18
C ILE A 241 31.69 -3.67 -1.41
N GLY A 242 31.13 -4.36 -2.40
CA GLY A 242 31.58 -5.68 -2.85
C GLY A 242 31.66 -6.71 -1.72
N ASP A 243 32.89 -7.17 -1.47
CA ASP A 243 33.25 -8.22 -0.51
C ASP A 243 33.09 -7.83 0.98
N GLN A 244 32.87 -6.55 1.29
CA GLN A 244 32.57 -6.09 2.66
C GLN A 244 31.15 -6.48 3.12
N LEU A 245 30.26 -6.87 2.20
CA LEU A 245 28.93 -7.37 2.52
C LEU A 245 28.94 -8.89 2.75
N THR A 246 28.43 -9.31 3.91
CA THR A 246 28.06 -10.71 4.18
C THR A 246 26.55 -10.83 4.39
N CYS A 247 25.88 -11.60 3.55
CA CYS A 247 24.46 -11.90 3.70
C CYS A 247 24.24 -13.18 4.51
N VAL A 248 23.22 -13.19 5.36
CA VAL A 248 22.75 -14.40 6.06
C VAL A 248 21.35 -14.73 5.54
N PHE A 249 21.18 -15.94 5.01
CA PHE A 249 19.89 -16.46 4.53
C PHE A 249 19.49 -17.68 5.36
N VAL A 250 18.37 -17.57 6.08
CA VAL A 250 17.85 -18.62 6.97
C VAL A 250 16.65 -19.30 6.31
N ASP A 251 16.82 -20.55 5.85
CA ASP A 251 15.69 -21.38 5.44
C ASP A 251 15.06 -22.01 6.68
N HIS A 252 14.04 -21.34 7.20
CA HIS A 252 13.23 -21.78 8.33
C HIS A 252 12.22 -22.89 7.95
N GLY A 253 12.35 -23.54 6.80
CA GLY A 253 11.49 -24.66 6.40
C GLY A 253 10.04 -24.30 6.10
N LEU A 254 9.73 -23.01 5.91
CA LEU A 254 8.37 -22.51 5.60
C LEU A 254 8.37 -21.59 4.38
N LEU A 255 9.35 -21.73 3.49
CA LEU A 255 9.42 -21.04 2.21
C LEU A 255 8.66 -21.81 1.11
N ARG A 256 8.45 -21.15 -0.04
CA ARG A 256 7.89 -21.76 -1.26
C ARG A 256 8.82 -22.83 -1.83
N LEU A 257 8.33 -23.60 -2.80
CA LEU A 257 9.11 -24.63 -3.47
C LEU A 257 10.41 -24.06 -4.07
N ASN A 258 11.55 -24.67 -3.73
CA ASN A 258 12.89 -24.26 -4.17
C ASN A 258 13.31 -22.80 -3.88
N GLU A 259 12.63 -22.05 -3.00
CA GLU A 259 12.97 -20.62 -2.75
C GLU A 259 14.44 -20.43 -2.35
N GLY A 260 14.95 -21.22 -1.39
CA GLY A 260 16.34 -21.13 -0.95
C GLY A 260 17.34 -21.40 -2.08
N LYS A 261 17.05 -22.34 -2.98
CA LYS A 261 17.89 -22.58 -4.17
C LYS A 261 17.88 -21.36 -5.11
N MET A 262 16.70 -20.77 -5.37
CA MET A 262 16.59 -19.59 -6.22
C MET A 262 17.32 -18.38 -5.63
N VAL A 263 17.28 -18.19 -4.31
CA VAL A 263 18.02 -17.13 -3.60
C VAL A 263 19.53 -17.37 -3.68
N MET A 264 20.00 -18.59 -3.39
CA MET A 264 21.43 -18.93 -3.45
C MET A 264 22.00 -18.87 -4.86
N ASP A 265 21.28 -19.38 -5.86
CA ASP A 265 21.71 -19.34 -7.25
C ASP A 265 21.81 -17.88 -7.76
N MET A 266 20.85 -17.03 -7.39
CA MET A 266 20.86 -15.61 -7.76
C MET A 266 22.00 -14.82 -7.09
N PHE A 267 22.20 -14.97 -5.78
CA PHE A 267 23.19 -14.16 -5.06
C PHE A 267 24.60 -14.74 -5.13
N ALA A 268 24.78 -16.02 -4.82
CA ALA A 268 26.11 -16.61 -4.71
C ALA A 268 26.71 -16.96 -6.09
N ARG A 269 25.91 -17.43 -7.07
CA ARG A 269 26.44 -17.78 -8.40
C ARG A 269 26.43 -16.62 -9.38
N ASN A 270 25.33 -15.86 -9.48
CA ASN A 270 25.21 -14.83 -10.53
C ASN A 270 25.80 -13.47 -10.12
N LEU A 271 25.75 -13.10 -8.84
CA LEU A 271 26.27 -11.82 -8.34
C LEU A 271 27.60 -11.94 -7.59
N GLY A 272 28.00 -13.15 -7.15
CA GLY A 272 29.23 -13.33 -6.35
C GLY A 272 29.11 -12.86 -4.89
N VAL A 273 27.89 -12.62 -4.39
CA VAL A 273 27.67 -12.20 -3.00
C VAL A 273 27.99 -13.34 -2.04
N LYS A 274 28.71 -13.02 -0.95
CA LYS A 274 28.92 -13.95 0.18
C LYS A 274 27.59 -14.18 0.90
N VAL A 275 27.00 -15.37 0.74
CA VAL A 275 25.77 -15.77 1.44
C VAL A 275 26.03 -16.95 2.36
N ILE A 276 25.89 -16.73 3.66
CA ILE A 276 25.80 -17.79 4.68
C ILE A 276 24.40 -18.37 4.61
N HIS A 277 24.28 -19.64 4.22
CA HIS A 277 23.01 -20.36 4.18
C HIS A 277 22.86 -21.21 5.44
N VAL A 278 21.80 -20.96 6.20
CA VAL A 278 21.42 -21.74 7.37
C VAL A 278 20.14 -22.51 7.08
N ASP A 279 20.24 -23.84 6.98
CA ASP A 279 19.07 -24.73 7.00
C ASP A 279 18.63 -24.93 8.46
N ALA A 280 17.45 -24.42 8.79
CA ALA A 280 16.84 -24.51 10.09
C ALA A 280 15.47 -25.23 10.05
N GLU A 281 15.10 -25.94 8.97
CA GLU A 281 13.77 -26.56 8.83
C GLU A 281 13.45 -27.47 10.03
N GLY A 282 14.39 -28.32 10.45
CA GLY A 282 14.19 -29.21 11.61
C GLY A 282 13.96 -28.47 12.93
N GLN A 283 14.69 -27.36 13.15
CA GLN A 283 14.63 -26.55 14.36
C GLN A 283 13.29 -25.81 14.48
N PHE A 284 12.84 -25.14 13.41
CA PHE A 284 11.55 -24.46 13.38
C PHE A 284 10.38 -25.45 13.48
N MET A 285 10.46 -26.61 12.81
CA MET A 285 9.42 -27.64 12.92
C MET A 285 9.31 -28.22 14.33
N ALA A 286 10.43 -28.33 15.06
CA ALA A 286 10.43 -28.76 16.46
C ALA A 286 9.74 -27.73 17.38
N LYS A 287 10.08 -26.43 17.29
CA LYS A 287 9.42 -25.39 18.10
C LYS A 287 7.93 -25.18 17.72
N LEU A 288 7.50 -25.60 16.53
CA LEU A 288 6.09 -25.52 16.07
C LEU A 288 5.25 -26.77 16.35
N ALA A 289 5.83 -27.86 16.86
CA ALA A 289 5.13 -29.11 17.13
C ALA A 289 3.95 -28.90 18.11
N GLY A 290 2.76 -29.40 17.78
CA GLY A 290 1.54 -29.21 18.55
C GLY A 290 0.95 -27.78 18.59
N VAL A 291 1.61 -26.78 18.00
CA VAL A 291 1.14 -25.38 18.06
C VAL A 291 0.10 -25.10 16.98
N THR A 292 -1.15 -24.90 17.39
CA THR A 292 -2.29 -24.64 16.49
C THR A 292 -2.71 -23.17 16.40
N ASP A 293 -2.46 -22.40 17.46
CA ASP A 293 -2.81 -20.98 17.59
C ASP A 293 -1.97 -20.12 16.62
N PRO A 294 -2.58 -19.35 15.70
CA PRO A 294 -1.87 -18.58 14.68
C PRO A 294 -1.00 -17.46 15.27
N GLU A 295 -1.38 -16.85 16.39
CA GLU A 295 -0.60 -15.79 17.02
C GLU A 295 0.61 -16.36 17.77
N LYS A 296 0.45 -17.51 18.42
CA LYS A 296 1.60 -18.25 18.99
C LYS A 296 2.56 -18.68 17.90
N LYS A 297 2.07 -19.20 16.77
CA LYS A 297 2.89 -19.57 15.60
C LYS A 297 3.69 -18.37 15.07
N ARG A 298 3.06 -17.19 14.90
CA ARG A 298 3.74 -15.96 14.51
C ARG A 298 4.87 -15.59 15.46
N LYS A 299 4.61 -15.60 16.76
CA LYS A 299 5.60 -15.25 17.80
C LYS A 299 6.76 -16.24 17.86
N ILE A 300 6.49 -17.54 17.77
CA ILE A 300 7.52 -18.59 17.75
C ILE A 300 8.42 -18.44 16.53
N ILE A 301 7.86 -18.29 15.33
CA ILE A 301 8.65 -18.16 14.10
C ILE A 301 9.47 -16.85 14.12
N GLY A 302 8.89 -15.75 14.59
CA GLY A 302 9.60 -14.46 14.70
C GLY A 302 10.75 -14.50 15.70
N ALA A 303 10.53 -15.05 16.91
CA ALA A 303 11.58 -15.19 17.91
C ALA A 303 12.69 -16.15 17.43
N GLU A 304 12.32 -17.27 16.80
CA GLU A 304 13.30 -18.26 16.32
C GLU A 304 14.16 -17.74 15.19
N PHE A 305 13.59 -16.92 14.29
CA PHE A 305 14.35 -16.26 13.24
C PHE A 305 15.42 -15.32 13.83
N ILE A 306 15.09 -14.60 14.91
CA ILE A 306 16.04 -13.75 15.62
C ILE A 306 17.10 -14.61 16.33
N GLU A 307 16.72 -15.66 17.07
CA GLU A 307 17.67 -16.57 17.73
C GLU A 307 18.71 -17.16 16.76
N VAL A 308 18.28 -17.58 15.55
CA VAL A 308 19.16 -18.12 14.51
C VAL A 308 20.00 -17.02 13.84
N PHE A 309 19.42 -15.86 13.53
CA PHE A 309 20.16 -14.75 12.92
C PHE A 309 21.25 -14.19 13.86
N ASP A 310 20.90 -13.94 15.12
CA ASP A 310 21.83 -13.49 16.17
C ASP A 310 23.00 -14.47 16.38
N ALA A 311 22.77 -15.78 16.18
CA ALA A 311 23.80 -16.80 16.30
C ALA A 311 24.82 -16.75 15.15
N GLU A 312 24.41 -16.35 13.95
CA GLU A 312 25.33 -16.10 12.82
C GLU A 312 26.01 -14.72 12.93
N GLU A 313 25.27 -13.67 13.32
CA GLU A 313 25.83 -12.33 13.58
C GLU A 313 27.02 -12.41 14.55
N LYS A 314 26.90 -13.16 15.65
CA LYS A 314 27.97 -13.33 16.66
C LYS A 314 29.24 -14.00 16.13
N LYS A 315 29.18 -14.71 15.00
CA LYS A 315 30.37 -15.28 14.33
C LYS A 315 31.09 -14.25 13.45
N LEU A 316 30.39 -13.20 13.03
CA LEU A 316 30.88 -12.13 12.15
C LEU A 316 31.43 -10.97 13.00
N THR A 317 32.47 -11.25 13.81
CA THR A 317 32.97 -10.36 14.86
C THR A 317 33.48 -8.99 14.39
N ASN A 318 33.77 -8.84 13.09
CA ASN A 318 34.28 -7.62 12.49
C ASN A 318 33.17 -6.71 11.93
N ALA A 319 31.93 -7.21 11.84
CA ALA A 319 30.79 -6.44 11.38
C ALA A 319 30.57 -5.21 12.27
N LYS A 320 30.33 -4.05 11.65
CA LYS A 320 29.95 -2.81 12.36
C LYS A 320 28.59 -2.28 11.95
N TRP A 321 28.03 -2.79 10.84
CA TRP A 321 26.75 -2.35 10.30
C TRP A 321 25.79 -3.53 10.10
N LEU A 322 24.55 -3.35 10.53
CA LEU A 322 23.41 -4.15 10.12
C LEU A 322 22.66 -3.39 9.02
N ALA A 323 22.61 -3.98 7.83
CA ALA A 323 21.80 -3.46 6.75
C ALA A 323 20.35 -3.97 6.83
N GLN A 324 19.40 -3.11 6.45
CA GLN A 324 17.98 -3.45 6.39
C GLN A 324 17.35 -2.93 5.09
N GLY A 325 16.38 -3.69 4.57
CA GLY A 325 15.56 -3.31 3.42
C GLY A 325 14.37 -2.41 3.81
N THR A 326 14.55 -1.50 4.76
CA THR A 326 13.51 -0.53 5.19
C THR A 326 13.16 0.40 4.04
N ILE A 327 11.87 0.60 3.78
CA ILE A 327 11.38 1.44 2.68
C ILE A 327 10.60 2.67 3.19
N TYR A 328 10.36 3.65 2.34
CA TYR A 328 9.79 4.95 2.74
C TYR A 328 8.45 4.88 3.50
N PRO A 329 7.50 3.98 3.15
CA PRO A 329 6.30 3.75 3.99
C PRO A 329 6.61 3.35 5.44
N ASP A 330 7.66 2.56 5.68
CA ASP A 330 8.06 2.13 7.03
C ASP A 330 8.60 3.32 7.85
N VAL A 331 9.33 4.23 7.19
CA VAL A 331 9.85 5.47 7.78
C VAL A 331 8.71 6.41 8.18
N ILE A 332 7.73 6.61 7.29
CA ILE A 332 6.55 7.46 7.55
C ILE A 332 5.73 6.90 8.73
N GLU A 333 5.46 5.60 8.74
CA GLU A 333 4.74 4.96 9.85
C GLU A 333 5.50 5.09 11.19
N SER A 334 6.83 4.98 11.16
CA SER A 334 7.69 5.16 12.34
C SER A 334 7.77 6.61 12.82
N ALA A 335 7.75 7.58 11.91
CA ALA A 335 7.72 9.01 12.24
C ALA A 335 6.39 9.41 12.91
N GLY A 336 5.26 8.96 12.36
CA GLY A 336 3.93 9.19 12.94
C GLY A 336 3.75 8.59 14.35
N ALA A 337 4.45 7.48 14.64
CA ALA A 337 4.46 6.90 15.98
C ALA A 337 5.22 7.78 17.00
N LYS A 338 6.29 8.48 16.59
CA LYS A 338 7.04 9.40 17.47
C LYS A 338 6.25 10.65 17.83
N THR A 339 5.40 11.16 16.93
CA THR A 339 4.62 12.40 17.15
C THR A 339 3.33 12.21 17.98
N LYS A 340 3.07 11.01 18.53
CA LYS A 340 1.91 10.63 19.37
C LYS A 340 0.51 10.84 18.75
N LYS A 341 0.40 11.45 17.57
CA LYS A 341 -0.87 11.77 16.89
C LYS A 341 -1.35 10.67 15.93
N ALA A 342 -0.48 9.75 15.50
CA ALA A 342 -0.88 8.61 14.66
C ALA A 342 -1.12 7.34 15.49
N HIS A 343 -2.22 6.62 15.20
CA HIS A 343 -2.45 5.29 15.76
C HIS A 343 -1.49 4.27 15.11
N ALA A 344 -0.49 3.82 15.86
CA ALA A 344 0.48 2.81 15.40
C ALA A 344 -0.19 1.42 15.25
N ILE A 345 -0.71 1.11 14.05
CA ILE A 345 -1.29 -0.20 13.71
C ILE A 345 -0.24 -1.06 12.98
N LYS A 346 0.90 -1.30 13.64
CA LYS A 346 1.88 -2.36 13.28
C LYS A 346 2.91 -2.48 14.41
N SER A 347 2.84 -3.55 15.20
CA SER A 347 3.76 -3.75 16.33
C SER A 347 5.09 -4.43 15.95
N HIS A 348 5.17 -5.05 14.76
CA HIS A 348 6.35 -5.80 14.33
C HIS A 348 6.55 -5.67 12.81
N HIS A 349 7.53 -4.86 12.39
CA HIS A 349 8.45 -5.15 11.28
C HIS A 349 9.62 -4.14 11.27
N ASN A 350 10.78 -4.60 10.78
CA ASN A 350 12.05 -3.92 10.52
C ASN A 350 12.65 -3.04 11.64
N VAL A 351 11.97 -1.99 12.11
CA VAL A 351 12.52 -0.97 13.02
C VAL A 351 12.28 -1.30 14.50
N GLY A 352 11.21 -2.04 14.83
CA GLY A 352 10.75 -2.28 16.21
C GLY A 352 11.11 -3.62 16.86
N GLY A 353 12.06 -4.38 16.28
CA GLY A 353 12.36 -5.76 16.71
C GLY A 353 13.82 -6.04 17.09
N LEU A 354 14.71 -5.06 16.97
CA LEU A 354 16.13 -5.24 17.28
C LEU A 354 16.37 -5.14 18.80
N PRO A 355 17.25 -5.96 19.40
CA PRO A 355 17.55 -5.88 20.82
C PRO A 355 18.15 -4.53 21.21
N GLU A 356 17.76 -3.96 22.35
CA GLU A 356 18.32 -2.70 22.88
C GLU A 356 19.85 -2.74 23.11
N ASN A 357 20.42 -3.95 23.16
CA ASN A 357 21.85 -4.22 23.36
C ASN A 357 22.65 -4.41 22.05
N MET A 358 22.07 -4.14 20.88
CA MET A 358 22.73 -4.32 19.60
C MET A 358 23.88 -3.33 19.39
N LYS A 359 25.07 -3.83 19.03
CA LYS A 359 26.30 -3.03 18.87
C LYS A 359 26.50 -2.49 17.45
N LEU A 360 25.71 -2.96 16.49
CA LEU A 360 25.81 -2.59 15.08
C LEU A 360 25.07 -1.29 14.79
N LYS A 361 25.62 -0.48 13.88
CA LYS A 361 24.95 0.69 13.31
C LYS A 361 23.98 0.27 12.21
N LEU A 362 22.92 1.03 11.96
CA LEU A 362 21.94 0.72 10.90
C LEU A 362 22.32 1.32 9.53
N LEU A 363 22.16 0.52 8.47
CA LEU A 363 22.32 0.94 7.08
C LEU A 363 21.02 0.64 6.31
N GLU A 364 20.27 1.68 5.96
CA GLU A 364 18.93 1.56 5.37
C GLU A 364 18.88 2.24 3.98
N PRO A 365 19.49 1.66 2.92
CA PRO A 365 19.72 2.36 1.66
C PRO A 365 18.48 2.49 0.77
N LEU A 366 17.35 1.88 1.15
CA LEU A 366 16.07 1.96 0.42
C LEU A 366 15.06 2.88 1.10
N ARG A 367 15.46 3.55 2.18
CA ARG A 367 14.58 4.28 3.10
C ARG A 367 13.81 5.44 2.47
N ASP A 368 14.27 5.95 1.33
CA ASP A 368 13.64 7.07 0.59
C ASP A 368 12.76 6.59 -0.59
N LEU A 369 12.62 5.28 -0.78
CA LEU A 369 11.92 4.66 -1.92
C LEU A 369 10.58 4.02 -1.54
N PHE A 370 9.60 4.15 -2.41
CA PHE A 370 8.40 3.33 -2.43
C PHE A 370 8.67 1.94 -3.00
N LYS A 371 7.75 1.01 -2.72
CA LYS A 371 7.83 -0.39 -3.13
C LYS A 371 8.02 -0.60 -4.65
N ASP A 372 7.49 0.30 -5.47
CA ASP A 372 7.50 0.17 -6.93
C ASP A 372 8.83 0.69 -7.50
N GLU A 373 9.36 1.79 -6.96
CA GLU A 373 10.73 2.26 -7.20
C GLU A 373 11.77 1.19 -6.79
N VAL A 374 11.58 0.51 -5.64
CA VAL A 374 12.44 -0.63 -5.24
C VAL A 374 12.40 -1.78 -6.27
N ARG A 375 11.27 -2.01 -6.95
CA ARG A 375 11.21 -3.02 -8.02
C ARG A 375 11.93 -2.57 -9.28
N GLU A 376 11.78 -1.32 -9.68
CA GLU A 376 12.51 -0.77 -10.82
C GLU A 376 14.03 -0.76 -10.56
N LEU A 377 14.45 -0.39 -9.34
CA LEU A 377 15.83 -0.44 -8.87
C LEU A 377 16.40 -1.85 -8.90
N GLY A 378 15.65 -2.85 -8.46
CA GLY A 378 16.07 -4.25 -8.54
C GLY A 378 16.40 -4.69 -9.97
N VAL A 379 15.54 -4.34 -10.94
CA VAL A 379 15.78 -4.64 -12.36
C VAL A 379 16.96 -3.82 -12.92
N ALA A 380 17.09 -2.54 -12.56
CA ALA A 380 18.21 -1.70 -12.97
C ALA A 380 19.57 -2.17 -12.39
N LEU A 381 19.56 -2.86 -11.24
CA LEU A 381 20.73 -3.55 -10.66
C LEU A 381 21.00 -4.94 -11.28
N GLY A 382 20.19 -5.38 -12.25
CA GLY A 382 20.37 -6.65 -12.96
C GLY A 382 19.71 -7.86 -12.28
N LEU A 383 18.86 -7.67 -11.26
CA LEU A 383 18.12 -8.79 -10.65
C LEU A 383 17.04 -9.31 -11.63
N PRO A 384 16.83 -10.65 -11.72
CA PRO A 384 15.81 -11.23 -12.60
C PRO A 384 14.41 -10.68 -12.29
N ARG A 385 13.66 -10.25 -13.32
CA ARG A 385 12.33 -9.65 -13.16
C ARG A 385 11.38 -10.51 -12.30
N GLU A 386 11.41 -11.84 -12.46
CA GLU A 386 10.60 -12.77 -11.66
C GLU A 386 10.92 -12.74 -10.15
N MET A 387 12.17 -12.43 -9.80
CA MET A 387 12.66 -12.31 -8.43
C MET A 387 12.45 -10.90 -7.85
N VAL A 388 11.93 -9.96 -8.65
CA VAL A 388 11.69 -8.57 -8.25
C VAL A 388 10.20 -8.22 -8.28
N TYR A 389 9.48 -8.65 -9.32
CA TYR A 389 8.03 -8.51 -9.49
C TYR A 389 7.23 -9.68 -8.88
N ARG A 390 7.78 -10.36 -7.87
CA ARG A 390 7.05 -11.38 -7.11
C ARG A 390 6.05 -10.77 -6.12
N HIS A 391 4.94 -11.48 -5.90
CA HIS A 391 3.96 -11.21 -4.86
C HIS A 391 4.60 -11.17 -3.47
N PRO A 392 4.08 -10.36 -2.52
CA PRO A 392 4.58 -10.35 -1.16
C PRO A 392 4.42 -11.72 -0.48
N PHE A 393 5.44 -12.15 0.24
CA PHE A 393 5.44 -13.37 1.04
C PHE A 393 5.51 -12.97 2.53
N PRO A 394 4.65 -13.52 3.41
CA PRO A 394 4.64 -13.13 4.82
C PRO A 394 5.90 -13.61 5.54
N GLY A 395 6.39 -12.86 6.53
CA GLY A 395 7.53 -13.26 7.37
C GLY A 395 7.44 -14.68 7.96
N PRO A 396 6.31 -15.11 8.56
CA PRO A 396 6.14 -16.50 9.02
C PRO A 396 5.86 -17.53 7.90
N GLY A 397 5.98 -17.13 6.64
CA GLY A 397 5.87 -17.96 5.44
C GLY A 397 4.63 -18.85 5.37
N LEU A 398 4.85 -20.12 5.00
CA LEU A 398 3.81 -21.15 4.98
C LEU A 398 3.22 -21.45 6.36
N GLY A 399 3.88 -21.06 7.46
CA GLY A 399 3.38 -21.24 8.83
C GLY A 399 2.00 -20.61 9.04
N VAL A 400 1.67 -19.50 8.37
CA VAL A 400 0.33 -18.89 8.40
C VAL A 400 -0.59 -19.33 7.25
N ARG A 401 -0.08 -20.10 6.28
CA ARG A 401 -0.87 -20.72 5.19
C ARG A 401 -1.25 -22.17 5.46
N ILE A 402 -0.67 -22.80 6.49
CA ILE A 402 -1.08 -24.09 7.04
C ILE A 402 -1.97 -23.83 8.25
N LEU A 403 -3.25 -24.19 8.17
CA LEU A 403 -4.18 -23.98 9.28
C LEU A 403 -3.96 -25.03 10.39
N GLY A 404 -3.97 -24.58 11.64
CA GLY A 404 -3.66 -25.43 12.79
C GLY A 404 -2.16 -25.73 12.90
N GLU A 405 -1.84 -26.97 13.27
CA GLU A 405 -0.47 -27.44 13.50
C GLU A 405 0.36 -27.44 12.19
N VAL A 406 1.60 -26.98 12.28
CA VAL A 406 2.54 -26.94 11.16
C VAL A 406 3.43 -28.17 11.18
N LYS A 407 3.53 -28.88 10.05
CA LYS A 407 4.36 -30.08 9.87
C LYS A 407 5.02 -30.06 8.50
N LYS A 408 6.20 -30.66 8.38
CA LYS A 408 6.92 -30.83 7.12
C LYS A 408 6.05 -31.48 6.03
N GLU A 409 5.32 -32.54 6.37
CA GLU A 409 4.35 -33.20 5.47
C GLU A 409 3.37 -32.18 4.83
N TYR A 410 2.83 -31.25 5.64
CA TYR A 410 1.84 -30.28 5.17
C TYR A 410 2.51 -29.14 4.39
N ALA A 411 3.73 -28.75 4.77
CA ALA A 411 4.53 -27.79 4.02
C ALA A 411 4.92 -28.33 2.64
N ASP A 412 5.38 -29.58 2.53
CA ASP A 412 5.77 -30.20 1.26
C ASP A 412 4.57 -30.36 0.31
N LEU A 413 3.40 -30.80 0.81
CA LEU A 413 2.16 -30.83 0.03
C LEU A 413 1.71 -29.42 -0.41
N LEU A 414 1.82 -28.44 0.49
CA LEU A 414 1.42 -27.06 0.19
C LEU A 414 2.35 -26.41 -0.84
N ARG A 415 3.68 -26.63 -0.75
CA ARG A 415 4.68 -26.14 -1.70
C ARG A 415 4.35 -26.57 -3.13
N GLN A 416 3.99 -27.85 -3.34
CA GLN A 416 3.61 -28.37 -4.65
C GLN A 416 2.29 -27.77 -5.16
N ALA A 417 1.28 -27.63 -4.30
CA ALA A 417 -0.02 -27.07 -4.69
C ALA A 417 0.06 -25.55 -4.97
N ASP A 418 0.86 -24.81 -4.21
CA ASP A 418 1.15 -23.38 -4.41
C ASP A 418 1.87 -23.18 -5.74
N ASP A 419 2.94 -23.94 -6.01
CA ASP A 419 3.73 -23.86 -7.25
C ASP A 419 2.88 -24.09 -8.52
N ILE A 420 2.08 -25.16 -8.58
CA ILE A 420 1.17 -25.41 -9.71
C ILE A 420 0.20 -24.24 -9.91
N PHE A 421 -0.38 -23.70 -8.84
CA PHE A 421 -1.30 -22.57 -8.93
C PHE A 421 -0.62 -21.30 -9.49
N ILE A 422 0.62 -21.04 -9.08
CA ILE A 422 1.41 -19.90 -9.56
C ILE A 422 1.85 -20.08 -11.02
N GLN A 423 2.18 -21.31 -11.45
CA GLN A 423 2.51 -21.61 -12.85
C GLN A 423 1.31 -21.33 -13.77
N GLU A 424 0.11 -21.82 -13.43
CA GLU A 424 -1.10 -21.56 -14.22
C GLU A 424 -1.44 -20.06 -14.30
N LEU A 425 -1.23 -19.30 -13.21
CA LEU A 425 -1.44 -17.84 -13.19
C LEU A 425 -0.43 -17.07 -14.06
N ARG A 426 0.83 -17.53 -14.13
CA ARG A 426 1.86 -16.93 -14.98
C ARG A 426 1.65 -17.26 -16.46
N ASN A 427 1.23 -18.48 -16.76
CA ASN A 427 1.05 -18.97 -18.13
C ASN A 427 -0.28 -18.53 -18.78
N THR A 428 -1.25 -18.06 -18.00
CA THR A 428 -2.53 -17.54 -18.50
C THR A 428 -2.50 -16.02 -18.57
N THR A 429 -2.93 -15.43 -19.68
CA THR A 429 -3.02 -13.98 -19.88
C THR A 429 -4.45 -13.47 -20.09
N ASP A 430 -4.65 -12.15 -19.97
CA ASP A 430 -5.84 -11.44 -20.43
C ASP A 430 -5.77 -11.09 -21.94
N GLU A 431 -6.78 -10.38 -22.44
CA GLU A 431 -6.83 -9.86 -23.82
C GLU A 431 -5.70 -8.88 -24.18
N ASN A 432 -5.03 -8.29 -23.19
CA ASN A 432 -3.92 -7.35 -23.36
C ASN A 432 -2.55 -8.06 -23.31
N GLY A 433 -2.52 -9.37 -23.04
CA GLY A 433 -1.29 -10.14 -22.87
C GLY A 433 -0.67 -10.04 -21.46
N THR A 434 -1.37 -9.44 -20.49
CA THR A 434 -0.93 -9.35 -19.10
C THR A 434 -1.23 -10.67 -18.39
N SER A 435 -0.27 -11.23 -17.66
CA SER A 435 -0.50 -12.50 -16.94
C SER A 435 -1.48 -12.33 -15.78
N TRP A 436 -2.26 -13.37 -15.45
CA TRP A 436 -3.11 -13.35 -14.26
C TRP A 436 -2.29 -13.26 -12.96
N TYR A 437 -1.00 -13.62 -13.01
CA TYR A 437 -0.05 -13.36 -11.93
C TYR A 437 0.20 -11.85 -11.73
N ASP A 438 0.47 -11.10 -12.80
CA ASP A 438 0.72 -9.66 -12.74
C ASP A 438 -0.55 -8.85 -12.42
N LEU A 439 -1.71 -9.30 -12.89
CA LEU A 439 -3.02 -8.70 -12.59
C LEU A 439 -3.46 -8.89 -11.13
N THR A 440 -2.86 -9.84 -10.39
CA THR A 440 -3.22 -10.12 -9.00
C THR A 440 -2.18 -9.56 -8.03
N SER A 441 -2.61 -8.82 -7.01
CA SER A 441 -1.67 -8.25 -6.01
C SER A 441 -1.00 -9.32 -5.14
N GLN A 442 -1.70 -10.45 -4.92
CA GLN A 442 -1.18 -11.60 -4.19
C GLN A 442 -2.02 -12.85 -4.52
N ALA A 443 -1.36 -13.97 -4.83
CA ALA A 443 -1.97 -15.29 -4.98
C ALA A 443 -1.19 -16.35 -4.19
N PHE A 444 -1.91 -17.33 -3.63
CA PHE A 444 -1.34 -18.48 -2.92
C PHE A 444 -2.36 -19.57 -2.61
N ALA A 445 -1.87 -20.79 -2.39
CA ALA A 445 -2.59 -21.91 -1.81
C ALA A 445 -2.61 -21.86 -0.27
N VAL A 446 -3.58 -22.54 0.34
CA VAL A 446 -3.74 -22.70 1.79
C VAL A 446 -4.00 -24.17 2.10
N PHE A 447 -3.31 -24.73 3.10
CA PHE A 447 -3.52 -26.10 3.55
C PHE A 447 -4.57 -26.15 4.66
N LEU A 448 -5.64 -26.94 4.45
CA LEU A 448 -6.68 -27.18 5.43
C LEU A 448 -6.55 -28.62 5.95
N PRO A 449 -6.37 -28.86 7.27
CA PRO A 449 -6.21 -30.21 7.85
C PRO A 449 -7.56 -30.95 7.99
N VAL A 450 -8.42 -30.90 6.96
CA VAL A 450 -9.73 -31.54 6.95
C VAL A 450 -9.77 -32.67 5.91
N LYS A 451 -9.97 -33.91 6.37
CA LYS A 451 -10.08 -35.07 5.48
C LYS A 451 -11.46 -35.08 4.80
N ILE A 452 -11.53 -34.55 3.58
CA ILE A 452 -12.70 -34.74 2.72
C ILE A 452 -12.77 -36.23 2.33
N ARG A 453 -13.71 -36.95 2.93
CA ARG A 453 -13.90 -38.40 2.74
C ARG A 453 -14.37 -38.72 1.32
N ARG A 454 -13.43 -38.82 0.37
CA ARG A 454 -13.68 -39.38 -0.97
C ARG A 454 -14.01 -40.86 -0.84
N ARG A 455 -15.15 -41.27 -1.43
CA ARG A 455 -15.46 -42.67 -1.68
C ARG A 455 -14.71 -43.07 -2.94
N ASN A 456 -13.78 -44.02 -2.85
CA ASN A 456 -13.00 -44.49 -4.01
C ASN A 456 -13.95 -44.91 -5.14
N GLY A 457 -13.61 -44.55 -6.39
CA GLY A 457 -14.29 -45.05 -7.60
C GLY A 457 -15.34 -44.15 -8.27
N ARG A 458 -15.61 -42.91 -7.83
CA ARG A 458 -16.46 -41.96 -8.59
C ARG A 458 -15.88 -40.55 -8.66
N ARG A 459 -15.57 -40.09 -9.89
CA ARG A 459 -15.32 -38.66 -10.18
C ARG A 459 -16.56 -37.86 -9.77
N THR A 460 -16.41 -36.97 -8.79
CA THR A 460 -17.50 -36.13 -8.29
C THR A 460 -17.87 -35.03 -9.28
N HIS A 461 -18.88 -35.33 -10.11
CA HIS A 461 -19.81 -34.35 -10.69
C HIS A 461 -19.30 -33.35 -11.74
N LEU A 462 -18.63 -33.82 -12.78
CA LEU A 462 -18.83 -33.28 -14.13
C LEU A 462 -19.96 -34.06 -14.85
N ARG A 463 -21.16 -34.04 -14.27
CA ARG A 463 -22.37 -34.46 -14.98
C ARG A 463 -22.88 -33.28 -15.82
N LEU A 464 -22.55 -33.26 -17.10
CA LEU A 464 -23.32 -32.52 -18.10
C LEU A 464 -24.78 -32.94 -17.97
N ARG A 465 -25.65 -32.05 -17.47
CA ARG A 465 -27.10 -32.30 -17.40
C ARG A 465 -27.67 -32.36 -18.82
N ARG A 466 -27.81 -33.57 -19.37
CA ARG A 466 -28.61 -33.86 -20.59
C ARG A 466 -30.14 -33.72 -20.35
N ARG A 467 -30.57 -32.69 -19.63
CA ARG A 467 -31.97 -32.26 -19.51
C ARG A 467 -32.02 -30.74 -19.41
N THR A 468 -32.73 -30.13 -20.35
CA THR A 468 -33.10 -28.72 -20.32
C THR A 468 -33.88 -28.40 -19.05
N ALA A 469 -33.53 -27.32 -18.37
CA ALA A 469 -34.18 -26.93 -17.12
C ALA A 469 -35.54 -26.29 -17.41
N ARG A 470 -36.62 -26.91 -16.94
CA ARG A 470 -37.95 -26.28 -16.86
C ARG A 470 -38.05 -25.39 -15.62
N SER A 471 -37.64 -24.13 -15.73
CA SER A 471 -38.17 -23.02 -14.92
C SER A 471 -37.72 -21.66 -15.49
N HIS A 472 -38.66 -20.72 -15.56
CA HIS A 472 -38.38 -19.32 -15.92
C HIS A 472 -37.95 -18.54 -14.68
N HIS A 473 -36.64 -18.36 -14.50
CA HIS A 473 -36.11 -17.23 -13.74
C HIS A 473 -35.06 -16.52 -14.60
N GLN A 474 -35.17 -15.19 -14.67
CA GLN A 474 -34.25 -14.35 -15.43
C GLN A 474 -32.83 -14.53 -14.90
N ARG A 475 -31.91 -14.80 -15.83
CA ARG A 475 -30.49 -15.02 -15.52
C ARG A 475 -29.79 -13.67 -15.53
N LEU A 476 -29.14 -13.31 -14.43
CA LEU A 476 -27.88 -12.59 -14.55
C LEU A 476 -26.89 -13.57 -15.18
N HIS A 477 -26.48 -13.27 -16.40
CA HIS A 477 -25.40 -13.98 -17.07
C HIS A 477 -24.07 -13.52 -16.45
N ASP A 478 -23.26 -14.48 -16.01
CA ASP A 478 -21.91 -14.57 -16.56
C ASP A 478 -21.48 -16.04 -16.64
N ARG A 479 -21.20 -16.47 -17.87
CA ARG A 479 -20.67 -17.79 -18.24
C ARG A 479 -20.07 -17.68 -19.65
N THR A 480 -18.94 -17.01 -19.76
CA THR A 480 -18.13 -17.00 -20.98
C THR A 480 -16.65 -17.08 -20.67
N LEU A 481 -16.17 -18.31 -20.46
CA LEU A 481 -14.89 -18.74 -21.04
C LEU A 481 -15.24 -19.46 -22.36
N GLY A 482 -14.86 -18.90 -23.51
CA GLY A 482 -15.06 -19.49 -24.85
C GLY A 482 -15.77 -18.58 -25.86
N ARG A 483 -15.28 -18.59 -27.12
CA ARG A 483 -15.68 -17.70 -28.22
C ARG A 483 -17.01 -18.07 -28.92
N THR A 484 -17.67 -17.01 -29.42
CA THR A 484 -18.69 -16.90 -30.50
C THR A 484 -19.47 -18.13 -30.98
N ALA A 485 -20.80 -18.01 -30.87
CA ALA A 485 -21.75 -18.48 -31.89
C ALA A 485 -22.90 -17.46 -32.02
N LEU A 486 -23.22 -17.02 -33.25
CA LEU A 486 -24.39 -16.17 -33.52
C LEU A 486 -25.70 -16.92 -33.24
N LEU A 487 -26.73 -16.22 -32.73
CA LEU A 487 -28.09 -16.19 -33.33
C LEU A 487 -29.04 -15.23 -32.60
N THR A 488 -30.16 -14.91 -33.26
CA THR A 488 -30.96 -13.68 -33.11
C THR A 488 -32.09 -13.71 -32.05
N ALA A 489 -32.59 -12.52 -31.75
CA ALA A 489 -33.54 -12.20 -30.66
C ALA A 489 -34.97 -12.75 -30.81
N ARG A 490 -35.73 -12.78 -29.69
CA ARG A 490 -37.20 -12.57 -29.65
C ARG A 490 -37.79 -12.25 -28.25
N THR A 491 -38.40 -11.06 -28.17
CA THR A 491 -39.65 -10.64 -27.48
C THR A 491 -40.21 -11.29 -26.19
N ARG A 492 -40.46 -10.40 -25.20
CA ARG A 492 -41.60 -10.29 -24.24
C ARG A 492 -41.89 -11.42 -23.22
N VAL A 493 -42.08 -11.04 -21.94
CA VAL A 493 -43.34 -11.16 -21.13
C VAL A 493 -43.12 -10.51 -19.75
N GLN A 494 -44.20 -9.97 -19.13
CA GLN A 494 -44.23 -9.16 -17.89
C GLN A 494 -44.43 -10.00 -16.59
N PRO A 495 -44.25 -9.40 -15.38
CA PRO A 495 -44.23 -10.11 -14.10
C PRO A 495 -45.58 -10.14 -13.36
N HIS A 496 -45.79 -11.11 -12.46
CA HIS A 496 -46.85 -11.06 -11.44
C HIS A 496 -46.42 -11.64 -10.08
N HIS A 497 -47.14 -11.21 -9.04
CA HIS A 497 -46.83 -11.32 -7.61
C HIS A 497 -47.12 -12.71 -7.00
N GLN A 498 -46.41 -13.07 -5.92
CA GLN A 498 -47.04 -13.45 -4.63
C GLN A 498 -46.05 -13.61 -3.46
N ARG A 499 -46.57 -13.40 -2.24
CA ARG A 499 -45.95 -13.64 -0.92
C ARG A 499 -46.83 -14.62 -0.15
N SER A 500 -46.40 -15.40 0.85
CA SER A 500 -45.08 -15.95 1.28
C SER A 500 -45.36 -16.81 2.53
N GLN A 501 -44.50 -17.77 2.94
CA GLN A 501 -44.67 -18.41 4.27
C GLN A 501 -43.39 -18.99 4.93
N ARG A 502 -43.06 -18.41 6.10
CA ARG A 502 -42.51 -19.00 7.35
C ARG A 502 -41.13 -19.73 7.37
N HIS A 503 -40.12 -18.96 7.80
CA HIS A 503 -39.17 -19.24 8.90
C HIS A 503 -37.94 -20.19 8.73
N GLN A 504 -36.77 -19.60 8.39
CA GLN A 504 -35.41 -19.63 9.04
C GLN A 504 -34.73 -20.98 9.48
N PRO A 505 -33.37 -21.09 9.62
CA PRO A 505 -32.36 -20.02 9.79
C PRO A 505 -31.01 -20.10 9.00
N ARG A 506 -30.34 -18.93 8.93
CA ARG A 506 -28.87 -18.68 8.88
C ARG A 506 -28.00 -19.48 7.88
N GLY A 507 -27.96 -19.00 6.63
CA GLY A 507 -26.86 -19.23 5.69
C GLY A 507 -25.72 -18.20 5.84
N VAL A 508 -24.47 -18.64 5.65
CA VAL A 508 -23.24 -17.84 5.79
C VAL A 508 -23.18 -16.70 4.76
N ARG A 509 -22.81 -15.48 5.20
CA ARG A 509 -22.48 -14.37 4.29
C ARG A 509 -21.16 -14.64 3.59
N CYS A 510 -21.19 -14.91 2.28
CA CYS A 510 -20.02 -14.68 1.45
C CYS A 510 -19.93 -13.17 1.17
N GLN A 511 -18.96 -12.48 1.80
CA GLN A 511 -18.56 -11.17 1.30
C GLN A 511 -17.72 -11.39 0.05
N ARG A 512 -18.31 -11.17 -1.13
CA ARG A 512 -17.53 -10.77 -2.30
C ARG A 512 -16.97 -9.38 -1.98
N GLN A 513 -15.69 -9.30 -1.58
CA GLN A 513 -14.94 -8.08 -1.78
C GLN A 513 -14.57 -8.01 -3.26
N THR A 514 -15.07 -6.98 -3.93
CA THR A 514 -14.56 -6.51 -5.21
C THR A 514 -13.09 -6.10 -5.08
N ALA A 515 -12.38 -6.11 -6.19
CA ALA A 515 -11.01 -5.61 -6.28
C ALA A 515 -10.90 -4.13 -5.83
N CYS A 516 -9.68 -3.72 -5.48
CA CYS A 516 -9.29 -2.31 -5.32
C CYS A 516 -9.96 -1.51 -4.18
N HIS A 517 -9.99 -2.05 -2.95
CA HIS A 517 -10.22 -1.22 -1.75
C HIS A 517 -9.34 -1.62 -0.56
N HIS A 518 -8.48 -0.70 -0.11
CA HIS A 518 -8.04 -0.68 1.29
C HIS A 518 -9.26 -0.32 2.15
N ARG A 519 -9.67 -1.20 3.07
CA ARG A 519 -10.84 -0.95 3.92
C ARG A 519 -10.49 0.02 5.03
N VAL A 520 -10.97 1.25 4.89
CA VAL A 520 -11.00 2.26 5.96
C VAL A 520 -11.88 1.76 7.10
N GLY A 521 -11.33 1.76 8.33
CA GLY A 521 -12.05 1.32 9.52
C GLY A 521 -12.97 2.43 10.07
N ILE A 522 -14.28 2.30 9.85
CA ILE A 522 -15.28 3.18 10.48
C ILE A 522 -15.63 2.64 11.88
N THR A 523 -15.33 3.41 12.92
CA THR A 523 -15.68 3.12 14.31
C THR A 523 -17.07 3.66 14.66
N SER A 524 -18.09 2.81 14.60
CA SER A 524 -19.43 3.17 15.09
C SER A 524 -19.55 3.03 16.62
N LYS A 525 -19.29 4.11 17.36
CA LYS A 525 -19.83 4.27 18.73
C LYS A 525 -21.33 4.52 18.64
N GLN A 526 -22.15 3.60 19.16
CA GLN A 526 -23.45 3.93 19.75
C GLN A 526 -23.88 2.80 20.69
N GLY A 527 -24.20 3.16 21.93
CA GLY A 527 -24.71 2.20 22.91
C GLY A 527 -26.22 2.00 22.77
N CYS A 528 -26.73 0.88 23.28
CA CYS A 528 -28.15 0.74 23.54
C CYS A 528 -28.40 -0.07 24.82
N THR A 529 -29.20 0.53 25.71
CA THR A 529 -29.72 -0.03 26.97
C THR A 529 -30.61 -1.25 26.76
N VAL A 530 -30.54 -2.22 27.68
CA VAL A 530 -31.61 -3.21 27.88
C VAL A 530 -31.94 -3.31 29.38
N ARG A 531 -33.21 -3.11 29.74
CA ARG A 531 -33.76 -3.33 31.09
C ARG A 531 -34.63 -4.60 31.10
N ARG A 532 -34.40 -5.44 32.13
CA ARG A 532 -35.36 -6.31 32.86
C ARG A 532 -36.22 -7.36 32.11
N SER A 533 -36.02 -8.62 32.51
CA SER A 533 -37.03 -9.51 33.13
C SER A 533 -36.35 -10.83 33.60
N LEU A 534 -36.18 -11.14 34.88
CA LEU A 534 -37.12 -11.60 35.93
C LEU A 534 -37.49 -13.11 35.91
N SER A 535 -36.84 -13.87 36.80
CA SER A 535 -37.30 -15.12 37.47
C SER A 535 -36.23 -15.50 38.51
N ILE A 536 -36.27 -15.09 39.78
CA ILE A 536 -37.13 -15.56 40.90
C ILE A 536 -37.03 -17.07 41.16
N ILE A 537 -36.22 -17.41 42.18
CA ILE A 537 -36.35 -18.40 43.29
C ILE A 537 -34.90 -18.57 43.83
N GLY A 538 -34.56 -18.45 45.11
CA GLY A 538 -35.32 -18.10 46.32
C GLY A 538 -34.62 -18.68 47.57
N LYS A 539 -34.72 -18.00 48.73
CA LYS A 539 -34.05 -18.27 50.04
C LYS A 539 -32.57 -17.80 50.12
N LYS A 540 -32.09 -17.21 51.23
CA LYS A 540 -32.75 -16.75 52.48
C LYS A 540 -31.86 -15.76 53.27
N GLU A 541 -32.47 -15.07 54.24
CA GLU A 541 -31.85 -14.35 55.39
C GLU A 541 -31.04 -13.08 55.04
N LYS A 542 -31.24 -11.92 55.68
CA LYS A 542 -31.77 -11.61 57.03
C LYS A 542 -32.73 -10.40 57.07
N ILE A 543 -33.66 -10.47 58.04
CA ILE A 543 -34.48 -9.42 58.71
C ILE A 543 -35.22 -8.46 57.77
#